data_AF-A0A7S8FIR5-F1
#
_entry.id   AF-A0A7S8FIR5-F1
#
_cell.length_a   1.000
_cell.length_b   1.000
_cell.length_c   1.000
_cell.angle_alpha   90.00
_cell.angle_beta   90.00
_cell.angle_gamma   90.00
#
_symmetry.space_group_name_H-M   'P 1'
#
loop_
_entity.id
_entity.type
_entity.pdbx_description
1 polymer ?
#
loop_
_entity_poly.entity_id
_entity_poly.type
_entity_poly.pdbx_seq_one_letter_code
_entity_poly.pdbx_strand_id
1 'polypeptide(L)'
;LALVFLLLNFILAPHNPNNWLGKSIIWEKLPNSGNALKILVPSHIWKYMSGWTNYSGMVTSQNIYESLIGYRGSKSDKGNTLFVKEQRVDGSYIGYLNKKNNSMLKCTLVGFERSYQVKIPSNPINFTRNFSMLESKLDPSYVTGFTDGEGSFILTIIKDNKYKLGWRVACRFVISLHKKDLILLNSIKNFFNTGNVFLTGKDASQYRVESLKGLDIIINHFDKYPLKTKKQADYMLFKLAYNLIKSKSHLTKDGLSELVALKAVMNNGLNDELRIAFPDIIPVLRPETPLSKNIDPFWLAGFTDAEGCFSVVIFKSKTSKFGEAVKLSFILTQSLRDEFLIKSLIEYLGCGFTSLDDRGTIDFKVSDFSSIRDIIIPFYVKYSLHGNKSLDFSDFSKVVTLMGNKKHLTKEGLDEIKKIRNKMNTNRKQ
;
A
#
# COMPACT_ATOMS: atom_id res chain seq x y z
N LEU A 1 2.26 30.25 -47.05
CA LEU A 1 3.20 29.35 -47.77
C LEU A 1 4.13 28.55 -46.84
N ALA A 2 4.79 29.15 -45.84
CA ALA A 2 5.68 28.40 -44.94
C ALA A 2 4.97 27.34 -44.06
N LEU A 3 3.71 27.56 -43.66
CA LEU A 3 2.91 26.55 -42.94
C LEU A 3 2.38 25.40 -43.84
N VAL A 4 2.34 25.60 -45.16
CA VAL A 4 1.89 24.57 -46.12
C VAL A 4 3.05 23.61 -46.45
N PHE A 5 4.29 24.08 -46.43
CA PHE A 5 5.49 23.25 -46.58
C PHE A 5 5.81 22.37 -45.35
N LEU A 6 5.35 22.76 -44.16
CA LEU A 6 5.56 21.98 -42.93
C LEU A 6 4.57 20.81 -42.81
N LEU A 7 3.37 20.95 -43.39
CA LEU A 7 2.33 19.91 -43.43
C LEU A 7 2.55 18.88 -44.54
N LEU A 8 3.18 19.26 -45.67
CA LEU A 8 3.51 18.31 -46.74
C LEU A 8 4.68 17.37 -46.39
N ASN A 9 5.63 17.81 -45.54
CA ASN A 9 6.78 16.99 -45.13
C ASN A 9 6.45 15.94 -44.05
N PHE A 10 5.34 16.10 -43.32
CA PHE A 10 4.91 15.12 -42.31
C PHE A 10 4.03 13.99 -42.87
N ILE A 11 3.50 14.15 -44.08
CA ILE A 11 2.55 13.20 -44.69
C ILE A 11 3.23 12.24 -45.69
N LEU A 12 4.48 12.51 -46.11
CA LEU A 12 5.15 11.76 -47.20
C LEU A 12 6.50 11.12 -46.85
N ALA A 13 6.83 10.89 -45.58
CA ALA A 13 8.05 10.14 -45.23
C ALA A 13 7.73 8.65 -44.97
N PRO A 14 8.23 7.71 -45.81
CA PRO A 14 7.95 6.30 -45.67
C PRO A 14 9.06 5.54 -44.93
N HIS A 15 8.65 4.46 -44.27
CA HIS A 15 9.42 3.22 -44.03
C HIS A 15 10.43 3.10 -42.85
N ASN A 16 10.03 2.23 -41.91
CA ASN A 16 10.60 0.88 -41.69
C ASN A 16 12.11 0.77 -41.37
N PRO A 17 12.52 0.52 -40.11
CA PRO A 17 13.91 0.26 -39.76
C PRO A 17 14.21 -1.25 -39.82
N ASN A 18 14.17 -1.83 -41.03
CA ASN A 18 14.76 -3.14 -41.32
C ASN A 18 15.65 -2.98 -42.55
N ASN A 19 16.90 -2.55 -42.33
CA ASN A 19 18.10 -2.73 -43.18
C ASN A 19 19.10 -1.60 -42.91
N TRP A 20 19.87 -1.72 -41.82
CA TRP A 20 21.16 -1.03 -41.71
C TRP A 20 22.24 -2.08 -41.44
N LEU A 21 22.87 -2.52 -42.52
CA LEU A 21 24.12 -3.29 -42.51
C LEU A 21 25.28 -2.29 -42.42
N GLY A 22 25.86 -2.19 -41.23
CA GLY A 22 27.08 -1.41 -41.00
C GLY A 22 27.72 -1.83 -39.69
N LYS A 23 28.81 -2.60 -39.77
CA LYS A 23 29.62 -3.02 -38.61
C LYS A 23 30.20 -1.79 -37.90
N SER A 24 29.88 -1.58 -36.63
CA SER A 24 30.67 -0.72 -35.74
C SER A 24 31.12 -1.49 -34.51
N ILE A 25 32.43 -1.42 -34.29
CA ILE A 25 33.24 -2.16 -33.33
C ILE A 25 32.93 -1.75 -31.88
N ILE A 26 33.02 -2.75 -31.00
CA ILE A 26 32.98 -2.70 -29.54
C ILE A 26 33.93 -1.60 -29.02
N TRP A 27 33.40 -0.61 -28.31
CA TRP A 27 34.22 0.29 -27.49
C TRP A 27 34.03 -0.09 -26.02
N GLU A 28 35.15 -0.48 -25.43
CA GLU A 28 35.32 -0.78 -24.02
C GLU A 28 35.11 0.47 -23.15
N LYS A 29 34.57 0.22 -21.96
CA LYS A 29 34.55 1.16 -20.83
C LYS A 29 35.98 1.54 -20.46
N LEU A 30 36.35 2.81 -20.62
CA LEU A 30 37.54 3.37 -19.97
C LEU A 30 37.18 4.01 -18.61
N PRO A 31 38.05 3.85 -17.58
CA PRO A 31 37.77 4.25 -16.21
C PRO A 31 38.03 5.74 -15.98
N ASN A 32 37.11 6.40 -15.27
CA ASN A 32 37.34 7.72 -14.70
C ASN A 32 38.24 7.61 -13.46
N SER A 33 39.55 7.68 -13.65
CA SER A 33 40.50 8.01 -12.59
C SER A 33 41.70 8.76 -13.17
N GLY A 34 41.70 10.08 -13.03
CA GLY A 34 42.86 10.92 -13.37
C GLY A 34 43.98 10.71 -12.37
N ASN A 35 45.17 10.35 -12.85
CA ASN A 35 46.41 10.40 -12.08
C ASN A 35 47.15 11.71 -12.38
N ALA A 36 47.55 12.44 -11.34
CA ALA A 36 48.37 13.65 -11.47
C ALA A 36 49.83 13.30 -11.80
N LEU A 37 50.45 14.08 -12.69
CA LEU A 37 51.85 13.99 -13.12
C LEU A 37 52.83 14.12 -11.93
N LYS A 38 53.78 13.18 -11.82
CA LYS A 38 54.92 13.23 -10.90
C LYS A 38 56.19 13.58 -11.68
N ILE A 39 56.89 14.64 -11.28
CA ILE A 39 58.22 14.99 -11.81
C ILE A 39 59.28 14.44 -10.85
N LEU A 40 60.29 13.75 -11.39
CA LEU A 40 61.43 13.19 -10.66
C LEU A 40 62.72 13.92 -11.07
N VAL A 41 63.55 14.32 -10.11
CA VAL A 41 64.88 14.92 -10.35
C VAL A 41 65.96 14.00 -9.74
N PRO A 42 66.95 13.51 -10.51
CA PRO A 42 68.05 12.69 -9.99
C PRO A 42 69.21 13.51 -9.42
N SER A 43 69.90 12.99 -8.40
CA SER A 43 71.19 13.54 -7.94
C SER A 43 72.36 12.91 -8.70
N HIS A 44 73.22 13.73 -9.31
CA HIS A 44 74.54 13.34 -9.78
C HIS A 44 75.60 13.92 -8.85
N ILE A 45 76.54 13.09 -8.36
CA ILE A 45 77.92 13.49 -8.03
C ILE A 45 78.80 12.22 -8.12
N TRP A 46 79.95 12.38 -8.77
CA TRP A 46 80.89 11.35 -9.23
C TRP A 46 82.27 11.68 -8.63
N LYS A 47 82.90 10.74 -7.88
CA LYS A 47 84.33 10.32 -7.99
C LYS A 47 84.85 9.51 -6.76
N TYR A 48 85.27 8.27 -7.08
CA TYR A 48 86.39 7.42 -6.58
C TYR A 48 86.66 7.23 -5.07
N MET A 49 86.43 6.02 -4.53
CA MET A 49 87.39 4.89 -4.43
C MET A 49 86.77 3.69 -3.67
N SER A 50 86.99 2.48 -4.20
CA SER A 50 86.98 1.14 -3.53
C SER A 50 85.73 0.64 -2.77
N GLY A 51 85.17 -0.49 -3.24
CA GLY A 51 84.47 -1.48 -2.40
C GLY A 51 82.95 -1.62 -2.62
N TRP A 52 82.50 -2.84 -2.92
CA TRP A 52 81.10 -3.26 -3.07
C TRP A 52 80.22 -3.05 -1.82
N THR A 53 78.93 -2.77 -2.00
CA THR A 53 77.78 -3.71 -1.79
C THR A 53 76.46 -2.93 -1.63
N ASN A 54 75.43 -3.36 -2.37
CA ASN A 54 73.99 -3.18 -2.11
C ASN A 54 73.34 -1.77 -2.04
N TYR A 55 72.36 -1.58 -2.93
CA TYR A 55 71.22 -0.62 -2.93
C TYR A 55 71.50 0.86 -2.59
N SER A 56 71.55 1.74 -3.60
CA SER A 56 71.41 3.19 -3.39
C SER A 56 70.54 3.89 -4.45
N GLY A 57 69.27 3.48 -4.53
CA GLY A 57 68.19 4.20 -5.22
C GLY A 57 67.35 5.05 -4.26
N MET A 58 67.97 5.66 -3.24
CA MET A 58 67.26 6.38 -2.19
C MET A 58 67.01 7.83 -2.62
N VAL A 59 65.75 8.13 -2.92
CA VAL A 59 65.23 9.50 -3.08
C VAL A 59 65.33 10.21 -1.73
N THR A 60 66.13 11.27 -1.64
CA THR A 60 66.37 12.00 -0.39
C THR A 60 65.51 13.24 -0.18
N SER A 61 64.68 13.65 -1.15
CA SER A 61 63.58 14.58 -0.90
C SER A 61 62.45 14.46 -1.93
N GLN A 62 61.22 14.60 -1.45
CA GLN A 62 60.03 14.76 -2.26
C GLN A 62 59.48 16.16 -1.96
N ASN A 63 59.38 17.03 -2.96
CA ASN A 63 58.64 18.28 -2.82
C ASN A 63 57.19 18.00 -3.20
N ILE A 64 56.32 17.89 -2.21
CA ILE A 64 54.88 17.70 -2.39
C ILE A 64 54.17 18.92 -1.78
N TYR A 65 53.31 19.57 -2.55
CA TYR A 65 52.34 20.51 -1.99
C TYR A 65 51.32 19.71 -1.15
N GLU A 66 51.20 20.01 0.14
CA GLU A 66 50.32 19.29 1.09
C GLU A 66 48.84 19.28 0.65
N SER A 67 48.42 20.20 -0.20
CA SER A 67 47.06 20.24 -0.78
C SER A 67 46.75 19.12 -1.78
N LEU A 68 47.73 18.29 -2.16
CA LEU A 68 47.57 17.19 -3.13
C LEU A 68 47.73 15.78 -2.51
N ILE A 69 47.87 15.65 -1.18
CA ILE A 69 47.93 14.34 -0.51
C ILE A 69 46.52 13.87 -0.14
N GLY A 70 46.02 12.87 -0.85
CA GLY A 70 44.81 12.15 -0.48
C GLY A 70 44.95 11.39 0.84
N TYR A 71 43.89 11.45 1.65
CA TYR A 71 43.67 10.83 2.96
C TYR A 71 44.53 9.60 3.31
N ARG A 72 45.45 9.74 4.28
CA ARG A 72 45.93 8.60 5.08
C ARG A 72 44.87 8.21 6.10
N GLY A 73 44.21 7.07 5.89
CA GLY A 73 43.41 6.39 6.90
C GLY A 73 44.11 5.12 7.35
N SER A 74 44.57 5.06 8.60
CA SER A 74 45.04 3.83 9.24
C SER A 74 43.84 2.94 9.60
N LYS A 75 43.85 1.67 9.15
CA LYS A 75 42.88 0.65 9.56
C LYS A 75 43.40 -0.10 10.79
N SER A 76 42.60 -0.20 11.84
CA SER A 76 42.81 -1.15 12.93
C SER A 76 41.69 -2.18 12.92
N ASP A 77 42.04 -3.46 12.89
CA ASP A 77 41.12 -4.60 12.90
C ASP A 77 40.55 -4.88 14.30
N LYS A 78 39.21 -5.02 14.39
CA LYS A 78 38.49 -5.84 15.38
C LYS A 78 37.03 -6.04 14.94
N GLY A 79 36.50 -7.23 15.20
CA GLY A 79 35.36 -7.82 14.48
C GLY A 79 33.97 -7.23 14.73
N ASN A 80 33.08 -7.57 13.78
CA ASN A 80 31.62 -7.50 13.73
C ASN A 80 30.89 -6.26 14.31
N THR A 81 30.30 -5.50 13.36
CA THR A 81 29.19 -4.52 13.40
C THR A 81 29.55 -3.03 13.18
N LEU A 82 28.94 -2.46 12.12
CA LEU A 82 28.83 -1.05 11.70
C LEU A 82 30.07 -0.12 11.80
N PHE A 83 30.54 0.35 10.63
CA PHE A 83 31.53 1.42 10.51
C PHE A 83 30.88 2.81 10.67
N VAL A 84 31.31 3.58 11.67
CA VAL A 84 31.12 5.04 11.75
C VAL A 84 32.51 5.68 11.79
N LYS A 85 32.75 6.73 11.00
CA LYS A 85 33.95 7.56 11.14
C LYS A 85 33.85 8.33 12.46
N GLU A 86 34.53 7.86 13.50
CA GLU A 86 34.80 8.65 14.70
C GLU A 86 36.14 9.37 14.54
N GLN A 87 36.11 10.69 14.47
CA GLN A 87 37.27 11.52 14.69
C GLN A 87 37.29 11.88 16.17
N ARG A 88 38.31 11.40 16.90
CA ARG A 88 38.48 11.73 18.32
C ARG A 88 38.70 13.23 18.46
N VAL A 89 37.87 13.87 19.27
CA VAL A 89 38.16 15.17 19.86
C VAL A 89 38.54 14.89 21.31
N ASP A 90 39.78 15.21 21.68
CA ASP A 90 40.17 15.23 23.10
C ASP A 90 39.33 16.29 23.83
N GLY A 91 38.71 15.90 24.95
CA GLY A 91 38.12 16.86 25.88
C GLY A 91 36.61 16.77 26.19
N SER A 92 35.92 15.63 26.03
CA SER A 92 34.58 15.47 26.62
C SER A 92 34.55 14.45 27.76
N TYR A 93 34.80 14.95 28.97
CA TYR A 93 34.52 14.25 30.22
C TYR A 93 33.00 14.14 30.42
N ILE A 94 32.48 12.91 30.63
CA ILE A 94 31.08 12.68 31.00
C ILE A 94 30.98 12.72 32.53
N GLY A 95 30.55 13.88 33.05
CA GLY A 95 30.06 14.00 34.42
C GLY A 95 28.59 13.55 34.49
N TYR A 96 28.33 12.50 35.26
CA TYR A 96 26.98 12.12 35.67
C TYR A 96 26.28 13.31 36.36
N LEU A 97 25.10 13.75 35.88
CA LEU A 97 23.99 14.29 36.69
C LEU A 97 22.72 14.59 35.86
N ASN A 98 21.64 13.92 36.26
CA ASN A 98 20.19 14.19 36.19
C ASN A 98 19.51 15.13 35.15
N LYS A 99 18.51 14.52 34.49
CA LYS A 99 17.11 14.95 34.20
C LYS A 99 16.79 16.36 33.65
N LYS A 100 15.95 16.29 32.59
CA LYS A 100 15.07 17.29 31.95
C LYS A 100 15.74 18.26 30.98
N ASN A 101 15.30 18.13 29.72
CA ASN A 101 15.40 19.07 28.61
C ASN A 101 16.78 19.68 28.34
N ASN A 102 17.45 19.20 27.28
CA ASN A 102 18.01 20.09 26.27
C ASN A 102 18.43 19.32 25.00
N SER A 103 18.12 19.94 23.86
CA SER A 103 18.57 19.58 22.53
C SER A 103 20.10 19.63 22.45
N MET A 104 20.74 18.52 22.08
CA MET A 104 22.16 18.52 21.76
C MET A 104 22.38 19.25 20.44
N LEU A 105 22.93 20.47 20.51
CA LEU A 105 23.47 21.19 19.36
C LEU A 105 24.76 20.50 18.92
N LYS A 106 24.77 19.94 17.71
CA LYS A 106 26.01 19.57 17.01
C LYS A 106 26.64 20.85 16.46
N CYS A 107 27.73 21.31 17.06
CA CYS A 107 28.57 22.35 16.48
C CYS A 107 29.21 21.79 15.20
N THR A 108 28.95 22.41 14.04
CA THR A 108 29.74 22.18 12.83
C THR A 108 30.74 23.32 12.72
N LEU A 109 32.04 23.00 12.74
CA LEU A 109 33.13 23.94 12.50
C LEU A 109 33.06 24.42 11.04
N VAL A 110 32.57 25.64 10.82
CA VAL A 110 32.78 26.37 9.56
C VAL A 110 34.07 27.17 9.70
N GLY A 111 35.01 26.90 8.80
CA GLY A 111 36.25 27.65 8.68
C GLY A 111 36.00 29.12 8.39
N PHE A 112 36.93 29.93 8.88
CA PHE A 112 37.06 31.38 8.70
C PHE A 112 36.70 31.87 7.28
N GLU A 113 35.73 32.79 7.16
CA GLU A 113 35.79 33.91 6.23
C GLU A 113 35.18 35.18 6.85
N ARG A 114 35.85 36.31 6.58
CA ARG A 114 35.72 37.61 7.22
C ARG A 114 34.50 38.41 6.71
N SER A 115 33.87 39.15 7.63
CA SER A 115 33.17 40.44 7.44
C SER A 115 32.02 40.56 6.44
N TYR A 116 30.77 40.43 6.93
CA TYR A 116 29.61 41.18 6.43
C TYR A 116 28.71 41.63 7.59
N GLN A 117 28.27 42.90 7.58
CA GLN A 117 27.50 43.59 8.64
C GLN A 117 25.98 43.44 8.51
N VAL A 118 25.47 42.40 7.84
CA VAL A 118 24.04 42.09 7.78
C VAL A 118 23.86 40.59 7.98
N LYS A 119 23.29 40.19 9.12
CA LYS A 119 22.87 38.81 9.36
C LYS A 119 21.61 38.53 8.53
N ILE A 120 21.78 38.00 7.33
CA ILE A 120 20.69 37.30 6.65
C ILE A 120 20.49 35.99 7.43
N PRO A 121 19.33 35.75 8.08
CA PRO A 121 19.09 34.46 8.70
C PRO A 121 19.02 33.42 7.59
N SER A 122 20.04 32.56 7.51
CA SER A 122 19.98 31.35 6.72
C SER A 122 18.87 30.48 7.32
N ASN A 123 17.69 30.50 6.70
CA ASN A 123 16.65 29.52 6.99
C ASN A 123 17.31 28.15 6.83
N PRO A 124 17.42 27.33 7.90
CA PRO A 124 17.83 25.96 7.68
C PRO A 124 16.78 25.37 6.75
N ILE A 125 17.20 24.96 5.55
CA ILE A 125 16.41 24.07 4.72
C ILE A 125 16.33 22.78 5.51
N ASN A 126 15.33 22.71 6.38
CA ASN A 126 14.83 21.46 6.90
C ASN A 126 14.38 20.68 5.68
N PHE A 127 15.20 19.71 5.26
CA PHE A 127 14.69 18.53 4.57
C PHE A 127 13.86 17.69 5.57
N THR A 128 12.91 18.32 6.27
CA THR A 128 11.63 17.68 6.46
C THR A 128 11.11 17.49 5.05
N ARG A 129 11.21 16.26 4.53
CA ARG A 129 10.24 15.81 3.53
C ARG A 129 8.88 16.01 4.20
N ASN A 130 8.31 17.19 4.00
CA ASN A 130 6.89 17.32 3.92
C ASN A 130 6.54 16.43 2.73
N PHE A 131 6.23 15.16 3.01
CA PHE A 131 5.10 14.61 2.32
C PHE A 131 3.99 15.61 2.63
N SER A 132 3.76 16.55 1.71
CA SER A 132 2.39 16.91 1.45
C SER A 132 1.74 15.54 1.26
N MET A 133 1.05 15.05 2.29
CA MET A 133 -0.03 14.12 2.07
C MET A 133 -0.89 14.87 1.08
N LEU A 134 -0.67 14.58 -0.20
CA LEU A 134 -1.71 14.73 -1.18
C LEU A 134 -2.80 13.88 -0.53
N GLU A 135 -3.78 14.51 0.13
CA GLU A 135 -4.96 13.82 0.60
C GLU A 135 -5.57 13.24 -0.67
N SER A 136 -5.12 12.04 -1.03
CA SER A 136 -5.65 11.31 -2.16
C SER A 136 -7.04 10.95 -1.72
N LYS A 137 -7.99 11.83 -2.05
CA LYS A 137 -9.40 11.63 -1.82
C LYS A 137 -9.73 10.24 -2.38
N LEU A 138 -10.26 9.37 -1.52
CA LEU A 138 -10.63 8.01 -1.94
C LEU A 138 -11.53 8.10 -3.16
N ASP A 139 -11.28 7.24 -4.14
CA ASP A 139 -12.12 7.17 -5.33
C ASP A 139 -13.54 6.71 -4.93
N PRO A 140 -14.61 7.32 -5.46
CA PRO A 140 -15.98 6.92 -5.12
C PRO A 140 -16.29 5.45 -5.44
N SER A 141 -15.79 4.92 -6.56
CA SER A 141 -15.96 3.52 -6.94
C SER A 141 -15.18 2.62 -5.98
N TYR A 142 -13.99 3.03 -5.53
CA TYR A 142 -13.24 2.33 -4.47
C TYR A 142 -14.05 2.21 -3.18
N VAL A 143 -14.65 3.31 -2.70
CA VAL A 143 -15.46 3.30 -1.47
C VAL A 143 -16.66 2.38 -1.62
N THR A 144 -17.29 2.35 -2.80
CA THR A 144 -18.38 1.41 -3.10
C THR A 144 -17.89 -0.04 -3.07
N GLY A 145 -16.77 -0.36 -3.73
CA GLY A 145 -16.20 -1.71 -3.73
C GLY A 145 -15.79 -2.19 -2.35
N PHE A 146 -15.18 -1.32 -1.55
CA PHE A 146 -14.84 -1.63 -0.17
C PHE A 146 -16.09 -1.89 0.68
N THR A 147 -17.14 -1.09 0.48
CA THR A 147 -18.43 -1.26 1.17
C THR A 147 -19.14 -2.55 0.75
N ASP A 148 -19.00 -2.99 -0.51
CA ASP A 148 -19.55 -4.26 -1.01
C ASP A 148 -19.00 -5.49 -0.25
N GLY A 149 -17.76 -5.42 0.25
CA GLY A 149 -17.23 -6.42 1.19
C GLY A 149 -17.66 -6.13 2.62
N GLU A 150 -17.08 -5.09 3.23
CA GLU A 150 -17.04 -4.88 4.70
C GLU A 150 -18.20 -4.04 5.26
N GLY A 151 -19.00 -3.40 4.39
CA GLY A 151 -20.07 -2.51 4.82
C GLY A 151 -21.34 -3.22 5.28
N SER A 152 -22.12 -2.56 6.14
CA SER A 152 -23.44 -3.05 6.56
C SER A 152 -24.46 -1.91 6.66
N PHE A 153 -25.63 -2.15 6.08
CA PHE A 153 -26.81 -1.28 6.16
C PHE A 153 -27.82 -1.91 7.10
N ILE A 154 -28.05 -1.27 8.25
CA ILE A 154 -28.74 -1.88 9.38
C ILE A 154 -30.01 -1.09 9.70
N LEU A 155 -31.14 -1.80 9.75
CA LEU A 155 -32.37 -1.34 10.40
C LEU A 155 -32.50 -1.98 11.78
N THR A 156 -32.39 -1.15 12.81
CA THR A 156 -32.54 -1.53 14.22
C THR A 156 -33.98 -1.23 14.66
N ILE A 157 -34.66 -2.22 15.21
CA ILE A 157 -35.94 -2.09 15.90
C ILE A 157 -35.77 -2.82 17.23
N ILE A 158 -35.78 -2.07 18.34
CA ILE A 158 -35.56 -2.60 19.69
C ILE A 158 -36.60 -2.04 20.65
N LYS A 159 -36.96 -2.81 21.67
CA LYS A 159 -37.91 -2.37 22.69
C LYS A 159 -37.31 -1.22 23.51
N ASP A 160 -38.06 -0.14 23.64
CA ASP A 160 -37.67 1.03 24.42
C ASP A 160 -38.92 1.77 24.90
N ASN A 161 -39.19 1.68 26.20
CA ASN A 161 -40.38 2.25 26.84
C ASN A 161 -40.41 3.79 26.81
N LYS A 162 -39.31 4.45 26.43
CA LYS A 162 -39.29 5.92 26.24
C LYS A 162 -40.09 6.36 25.02
N TYR A 163 -40.34 5.46 24.07
CA TYR A 163 -41.10 5.74 22.86
C TYR A 163 -42.57 5.37 23.05
N LYS A 164 -43.48 6.18 22.49
CA LYS A 164 -44.95 5.99 22.65
C LYS A 164 -45.45 4.61 22.23
N LEU A 165 -44.84 4.03 21.20
CA LEU A 165 -45.19 2.69 20.70
C LEU A 165 -44.39 1.57 21.41
N GLY A 166 -43.50 1.90 22.35
CA GLY A 166 -42.62 0.94 23.04
C GLY A 166 -41.43 0.44 22.21
N TRP A 167 -41.21 1.01 21.02
CA TRP A 167 -40.15 0.59 20.09
C TRP A 167 -39.31 1.77 19.63
N ARG A 168 -37.99 1.61 19.69
CA ARG A 168 -37.01 2.50 19.06
C ARG A 168 -36.63 1.94 17.69
N VAL A 169 -36.80 2.77 16.67
CA VAL A 169 -36.40 2.47 15.29
C VAL A 169 -35.23 3.36 14.89
N ALA A 170 -34.17 2.78 14.30
CA ALA A 170 -33.02 3.52 13.81
C ALA A 170 -32.36 2.85 12.61
N CYS A 171 -31.99 3.65 11.61
CA CYS A 171 -31.10 3.26 10.53
C CYS A 171 -29.65 3.53 10.93
N ARG A 172 -28.73 2.61 10.58
CA ARG A 172 -27.29 2.75 10.78
C ARG A 172 -26.52 2.22 9.58
N PHE A 173 -25.52 2.97 9.13
CA PHE A 173 -24.49 2.48 8.23
C PHE A 173 -23.20 2.24 9.04
N VAL A 174 -22.62 1.05 8.92
CA VAL A 174 -21.46 0.65 9.70
C VAL A 174 -20.44 -0.08 8.82
N ILE A 175 -19.16 0.26 8.98
CA ILE A 175 -18.03 -0.53 8.49
C ILE A 175 -17.21 -0.93 9.72
N SER A 176 -16.97 -2.23 9.92
CA SER A 176 -16.28 -2.75 11.09
C SER A 176 -15.01 -3.48 10.66
N LEU A 177 -13.84 -2.92 11.00
CA LEU A 177 -12.54 -3.48 10.64
C LEU A 177 -11.71 -3.80 11.89
N HIS A 178 -10.61 -4.52 11.68
CA HIS A 178 -9.57 -4.64 12.69
C HIS A 178 -8.92 -3.26 12.95
N LYS A 179 -8.49 -2.99 14.19
CA LYS A 179 -7.89 -1.69 14.60
C LYS A 179 -6.66 -1.25 13.80
N LYS A 180 -6.03 -2.18 13.08
CA LYS A 180 -4.88 -1.91 12.21
C LYS A 180 -5.29 -0.97 11.08
N ASP A 181 -6.53 -1.11 10.59
CA ASP A 181 -7.10 -0.33 9.49
C ASP A 181 -7.77 0.98 9.96
N LEU A 182 -7.40 1.48 11.14
CA LEU A 182 -7.93 2.74 11.67
C LEU A 182 -7.67 3.94 10.75
N ILE A 183 -6.53 3.95 10.06
CA ILE A 183 -6.19 4.99 9.07
C ILE A 183 -7.17 4.95 7.89
N LEU A 184 -7.51 3.76 7.40
CA LEU A 184 -8.49 3.59 6.33
C LEU A 184 -9.90 4.02 6.78
N LEU A 185 -10.32 3.66 7.99
CA LEU A 185 -11.61 4.11 8.55
C LEU A 185 -11.69 5.64 8.65
N ASN A 186 -10.62 6.31 9.07
CA ASN A 186 -10.58 7.77 9.10
C ASN A 186 -10.58 8.37 7.69
N SER A 187 -9.93 7.72 6.72
CA SER A 187 -9.97 8.14 5.31
C SER A 187 -11.39 8.04 4.73
N ILE A 188 -12.13 6.97 5.07
CA ILE A 188 -13.54 6.80 4.69
C ILE A 188 -14.43 7.84 5.39
N LYS A 189 -14.20 8.13 6.67
CA LYS A 189 -14.88 9.22 7.38
C LYS A 189 -14.67 10.55 6.67
N ASN A 190 -13.43 10.88 6.31
CA ASN A 190 -13.09 12.12 5.61
C ASN A 190 -13.73 12.17 4.21
N PHE A 191 -13.79 11.03 3.51
CA PHE A 191 -14.46 10.92 2.21
C PHE A 191 -15.95 11.30 2.28
N PHE A 192 -16.68 10.72 3.24
CA PHE A 192 -18.11 11.02 3.43
C PHE A 192 -18.36 12.34 4.17
N ASN A 193 -17.35 12.87 4.86
CA ASN A 193 -17.43 14.06 5.71
C ASN A 193 -18.60 14.01 6.71
N THR A 194 -18.89 12.83 7.25
CA THR A 194 -19.93 12.59 8.25
C THR A 194 -19.61 11.35 9.08
N GLY A 195 -20.39 11.08 10.11
CA GLY A 195 -20.19 9.94 11.01
C GLY A 195 -18.94 10.06 11.88
N ASN A 196 -18.66 8.98 12.61
CA ASN A 196 -17.53 8.91 13.54
C ASN A 196 -16.89 7.53 13.51
N VAL A 197 -15.60 7.49 13.84
CA VAL A 197 -14.84 6.25 14.02
C VAL A 197 -14.73 5.97 15.52
N PHE A 198 -15.10 4.76 15.91
CA PHE A 198 -15.13 4.29 17.28
C PHE A 198 -14.21 3.09 17.44
N LEU A 199 -13.32 3.11 18.43
CA LEU A 199 -12.61 1.90 18.86
C LEU A 199 -13.62 1.00 19.59
N THR A 200 -13.73 -0.25 19.15
CA THR A 200 -14.71 -1.21 19.68
C THR A 200 -13.98 -2.46 20.16
N GLY A 201 -14.07 -2.76 21.46
CA GLY A 201 -13.33 -3.89 22.05
C GLY A 201 -11.80 -3.70 21.96
N LYS A 202 -11.06 -4.82 22.03
CA LYS A 202 -9.59 -4.80 22.07
C LYS A 202 -8.93 -4.56 20.71
N ASP A 203 -9.52 -5.12 19.65
CA ASP A 203 -8.88 -5.27 18.34
C ASP A 203 -9.77 -4.85 17.15
N ALA A 204 -10.95 -4.27 17.41
CA ALA A 204 -11.85 -3.81 16.35
C ALA A 204 -12.06 -2.29 16.38
N SER A 205 -12.43 -1.73 15.24
CA SER A 205 -12.75 -0.32 15.06
C SER A 205 -13.88 -0.20 14.06
N GLN A 206 -14.76 0.78 14.26
CA GLN A 206 -15.97 0.93 13.48
C GLN A 206 -16.17 2.36 13.01
N TYR A 207 -16.35 2.56 11.72
CA TYR A 207 -16.94 3.78 11.19
C TYR A 207 -18.46 3.64 11.21
N ARG A 208 -19.16 4.57 11.86
CA ARG A 208 -20.62 4.55 12.02
C ARG A 208 -21.27 5.86 11.61
N VAL A 209 -22.38 5.77 10.87
CA VAL A 209 -23.27 6.88 10.54
C VAL A 209 -24.68 6.53 10.98
N GLU A 210 -25.24 7.29 11.91
CA GLU A 210 -26.59 7.04 12.47
C GLU A 210 -27.50 8.27 12.41
N SER A 211 -26.96 9.46 12.09
CA SER A 211 -27.74 10.69 12.01
C SER A 211 -28.49 10.79 10.68
N LEU A 212 -29.71 11.34 10.68
CA LEU A 212 -30.50 11.50 9.44
C LEU A 212 -29.76 12.28 8.35
N LYS A 213 -29.06 13.37 8.73
CA LYS A 213 -28.24 14.18 7.82
C LYS A 213 -27.04 13.41 7.28
N GLY A 214 -26.39 12.59 8.10
CA GLY A 214 -25.27 11.75 7.64
C GLY A 214 -25.73 10.64 6.71
N LEU A 215 -26.88 10.02 7.01
CA LEU A 215 -27.46 8.98 6.17
C LEU A 215 -27.94 9.51 4.82
N ASP A 216 -28.40 10.76 4.73
CA ASP A 216 -28.66 11.42 3.44
C ASP A 216 -27.40 11.43 2.55
N ILE A 217 -26.22 11.74 3.11
CA ILE A 217 -24.95 11.73 2.37
C ILE A 217 -24.59 10.32 1.91
N ILE A 218 -24.76 9.32 2.79
CA ILE A 218 -24.53 7.91 2.46
C ILE A 218 -25.45 7.47 1.32
N ILE A 219 -26.75 7.77 1.39
CA ILE A 219 -27.72 7.41 0.36
C ILE A 219 -27.38 8.07 -0.97
N ASN A 220 -27.07 9.38 -0.98
CA ASN A 220 -26.69 10.11 -2.18
C ASN A 220 -25.46 9.50 -2.88
N HIS A 221 -24.49 9.01 -2.11
CA HIS A 221 -23.33 8.31 -2.67
C HIS A 221 -23.73 7.01 -3.35
N PHE A 222 -24.44 6.11 -2.65
CA PHE A 222 -24.79 4.79 -3.16
C PHE A 222 -25.90 4.81 -4.23
N ASP A 223 -26.67 5.89 -4.34
CA ASP A 223 -27.56 6.14 -5.48
C ASP A 223 -26.76 6.43 -6.76
N LYS A 224 -25.64 7.15 -6.63
CA LYS A 224 -24.77 7.51 -7.74
C LYS A 224 -23.75 6.42 -8.08
N TYR A 225 -23.24 5.72 -7.07
CA TYR A 225 -22.25 4.65 -7.16
C TYR A 225 -22.81 3.37 -6.52
N PRO A 226 -23.73 2.67 -7.22
CA PRO A 226 -24.45 1.53 -6.67
C PRO A 226 -23.54 0.34 -6.38
N LEU A 227 -23.87 -0.35 -5.29
CA LEU A 227 -23.29 -1.64 -4.91
C LEU A 227 -23.57 -2.70 -5.97
N LYS A 228 -22.67 -3.68 -6.08
CA LYS A 228 -22.74 -4.75 -7.10
C LYS A 228 -23.05 -6.13 -6.52
N THR A 229 -22.88 -6.33 -5.21
CA THR A 229 -23.20 -7.60 -4.54
C THR A 229 -24.67 -7.68 -4.13
N LYS A 230 -25.12 -8.83 -3.62
CA LYS A 230 -26.44 -9.02 -2.99
C LYS A 230 -26.70 -8.08 -1.81
N LYS A 231 -25.68 -7.39 -1.28
CA LYS A 231 -25.81 -6.31 -0.30
C LYS A 231 -26.57 -5.09 -0.86
N GLN A 232 -26.62 -4.92 -2.18
CA GLN A 232 -27.42 -3.89 -2.82
C GLN A 232 -28.91 -3.98 -2.45
N ALA A 233 -29.47 -5.20 -2.31
CA ALA A 233 -30.85 -5.37 -1.87
C ALA A 233 -31.06 -4.90 -0.41
N ASP A 234 -30.09 -5.14 0.48
CA ASP A 234 -30.13 -4.60 1.85
C ASP A 234 -30.06 -3.07 1.86
N TYR A 235 -29.24 -2.48 0.98
CA TYR A 235 -29.20 -1.03 0.79
C TYR A 235 -30.53 -0.46 0.28
N MET A 236 -31.18 -1.11 -0.69
CA MET A 236 -32.48 -0.66 -1.20
C MET A 236 -33.56 -0.67 -0.11
N LEU A 237 -33.63 -1.75 0.68
CA LEU A 237 -34.54 -1.85 1.82
C LEU A 237 -34.20 -0.82 2.91
N PHE A 238 -32.91 -0.61 3.17
CA PHE A 238 -32.42 0.42 4.09
C PHE A 238 -32.85 1.83 3.66
N LYS A 239 -32.79 2.15 2.36
CA LYS A 239 -33.22 3.43 1.82
C LYS A 239 -34.72 3.65 1.99
N LEU A 240 -35.55 2.61 1.78
CA LEU A 240 -36.99 2.66 2.05
C LEU A 240 -37.25 2.94 3.53
N ALA A 241 -36.60 2.19 4.42
CA ALA A 241 -36.72 2.40 5.87
C ALA A 241 -36.28 3.81 6.29
N TYR A 242 -35.19 4.32 5.72
CA TYR A 242 -34.72 5.67 5.94
C TYR A 242 -35.79 6.72 5.57
N ASN A 243 -36.46 6.57 4.43
CA ASN A 243 -37.51 7.50 3.99
C ASN A 243 -38.74 7.49 4.92
N LEU A 244 -39.13 6.32 5.44
CA LEU A 244 -40.19 6.20 6.46
C LEU A 244 -39.78 6.85 7.80
N ILE A 245 -38.50 6.76 8.17
CA ILE A 245 -38.01 7.44 9.37
C ILE A 245 -37.97 8.95 9.16
N LYS A 246 -37.51 9.42 7.98
CA LYS A 246 -37.42 10.84 7.60
C LYS A 246 -38.79 11.52 7.62
N SER A 247 -39.81 10.86 7.10
CA SER A 247 -41.22 11.31 7.10
C SER A 247 -41.95 11.12 8.44
N LYS A 248 -41.27 10.61 9.47
CA LYS A 248 -41.82 10.33 10.81
C LYS A 248 -42.87 9.21 10.87
N SER A 249 -43.07 8.43 9.80
CA SER A 249 -44.00 7.28 9.78
C SER A 249 -43.69 6.22 10.84
N HIS A 250 -42.42 6.07 11.24
CA HIS A 250 -42.00 5.19 12.35
C HIS A 250 -42.65 5.48 13.71
N LEU A 251 -43.34 6.62 13.87
CA LEU A 251 -44.09 6.99 15.08
C LEU A 251 -45.55 6.54 15.04
N THR A 252 -46.00 5.96 13.93
CA THR A 252 -47.36 5.41 13.72
C THR A 252 -47.32 3.89 13.80
N LYS A 253 -48.45 3.26 14.13
CA LYS A 253 -48.54 1.79 14.17
C LYS A 253 -48.28 1.19 12.78
N ASP A 254 -48.91 1.74 11.75
CA ASP A 254 -48.79 1.24 10.37
C ASP A 254 -47.37 1.38 9.84
N GLY A 255 -46.75 2.55 10.03
CA GLY A 255 -45.35 2.76 9.61
C GLY A 255 -44.34 1.93 10.41
N LEU A 256 -44.61 1.62 11.69
CA LEU A 256 -43.80 0.68 12.45
C LEU A 256 -43.94 -0.74 11.88
N SER A 257 -45.16 -1.20 11.58
CA SER A 257 -45.40 -2.49 10.94
C SER A 257 -44.68 -2.60 9.59
N GLU A 258 -44.74 -1.56 8.76
CA GLU A 258 -44.01 -1.50 7.48
C GLU A 258 -42.49 -1.63 7.68
N LEU A 259 -41.92 -0.96 8.68
CA LEU A 259 -40.50 -1.08 9.03
C LEU A 259 -40.13 -2.49 9.52
N VAL A 260 -41.01 -3.17 10.24
CA VAL A 260 -40.82 -4.56 10.64
C VAL A 260 -40.85 -5.48 9.41
N ALA A 261 -41.76 -5.27 8.47
CA ALA A 261 -41.82 -6.03 7.21
C ALA A 261 -40.55 -5.84 6.36
N LEU A 262 -40.01 -4.61 6.28
CA LEU A 262 -38.72 -4.33 5.65
C LEU A 262 -37.58 -5.06 6.38
N LYS A 263 -37.53 -4.96 7.72
CA LYS A 263 -36.49 -5.59 8.54
C LYS A 263 -36.47 -7.11 8.38
N ALA A 264 -37.63 -7.74 8.17
CA ALA A 264 -37.75 -9.19 8.07
C ALA A 264 -36.93 -9.82 6.95
N VAL A 265 -36.66 -9.07 5.87
CA VAL A 265 -35.87 -9.52 4.73
C VAL A 265 -34.51 -8.83 4.60
N MET A 266 -34.11 -8.02 5.59
CA MET A 266 -32.80 -7.37 5.64
C MET A 266 -31.80 -8.19 6.47
N ASN A 267 -30.59 -8.38 5.95
CA ASN A 267 -29.50 -9.09 6.64
C ASN A 267 -29.98 -10.42 7.26
N ASN A 268 -30.01 -10.53 8.60
CA ASN A 268 -30.43 -11.71 9.35
C ASN A 268 -31.94 -11.74 9.68
N GLY A 269 -32.71 -10.74 9.24
CA GLY A 269 -34.15 -10.66 9.44
C GLY A 269 -34.57 -10.24 10.85
N LEU A 270 -35.73 -10.78 11.28
CA LEU A 270 -36.29 -10.59 12.62
C LEU A 270 -35.64 -11.52 13.64
N ASN A 271 -35.39 -11.00 14.85
CA ASN A 271 -35.08 -11.82 16.02
C ASN A 271 -36.39 -12.35 16.65
N ASP A 272 -36.27 -13.25 17.62
CA ASP A 272 -37.42 -13.91 18.23
C ASP A 272 -38.34 -12.91 18.97
N GLU A 273 -37.77 -11.89 19.60
CA GLU A 273 -38.53 -10.83 20.26
C GLU A 273 -39.47 -10.09 19.27
N LEU A 274 -38.98 -9.75 18.08
CA LEU A 274 -39.78 -9.10 17.04
C LEU A 274 -40.82 -10.04 16.45
N ARG A 275 -40.50 -11.33 16.27
CA ARG A 275 -41.47 -12.33 15.78
C ARG A 275 -42.64 -12.51 16.73
N ILE A 276 -42.38 -12.52 18.03
CA ILE A 276 -43.42 -12.63 19.07
C ILE A 276 -44.26 -11.35 19.11
N ALA A 277 -43.64 -10.17 18.97
CA ALA A 277 -44.34 -8.90 19.04
C ALA A 277 -45.16 -8.57 17.78
N PHE A 278 -44.77 -9.09 16.62
CA PHE A 278 -45.40 -8.84 15.32
C PHE A 278 -45.65 -10.16 14.57
N PRO A 279 -46.53 -11.05 15.07
CA PRO A 279 -46.70 -12.41 14.53
C PRO A 279 -47.33 -12.43 13.13
N ASP A 280 -48.22 -11.48 12.84
CA ASP A 280 -48.99 -11.43 11.58
C ASP A 280 -48.30 -10.60 10.48
N ILE A 281 -47.01 -10.29 10.65
CA ILE A 281 -46.29 -9.45 9.68
C ILE A 281 -46.02 -10.23 8.40
N ILE A 282 -46.42 -9.66 7.26
CA ILE A 282 -46.10 -10.20 5.94
C ILE A 282 -44.80 -9.53 5.47
N PRO A 283 -43.68 -10.27 5.33
CA PRO A 283 -42.43 -9.69 4.85
C PRO A 283 -42.58 -9.14 3.43
N VAL A 284 -41.92 -8.02 3.15
CA VAL A 284 -41.86 -7.52 1.77
C VAL A 284 -41.04 -8.45 0.88
N LEU A 285 -41.27 -8.41 -0.43
CA LEU A 285 -40.39 -9.10 -1.37
C LEU A 285 -39.00 -8.46 -1.34
N ARG A 286 -37.96 -9.29 -1.20
CA ARG A 286 -36.58 -8.81 -1.27
C ARG A 286 -36.29 -8.30 -2.69
N PRO A 287 -35.77 -7.07 -2.87
CA PRO A 287 -35.48 -6.54 -4.18
C PRO A 287 -34.51 -7.43 -4.96
N GLU A 288 -34.81 -7.63 -6.25
CA GLU A 288 -33.87 -8.24 -7.17
C GLU A 288 -32.71 -7.27 -7.46
N THR A 289 -31.53 -7.84 -7.65
CA THR A 289 -30.29 -7.09 -7.91
C THR A 289 -29.83 -7.40 -9.33
N PRO A 290 -29.71 -6.38 -10.20
CA PRO A 290 -29.33 -6.61 -11.59
C PRO A 290 -27.91 -7.17 -11.65
N LEU A 291 -27.71 -8.15 -12.53
CA LEU A 291 -26.40 -8.71 -12.81
C LEU A 291 -25.57 -7.69 -13.61
N SER A 292 -24.60 -7.05 -12.96
CA SER A 292 -23.70 -6.10 -13.63
C SER A 292 -22.35 -6.77 -13.95
N LYS A 293 -22.06 -6.96 -15.24
CA LYS A 293 -20.70 -7.33 -15.69
C LYS A 293 -19.71 -6.16 -15.72
N ASN A 294 -20.20 -4.92 -15.69
CA ASN A 294 -19.32 -3.76 -15.73
C ASN A 294 -18.67 -3.54 -14.36
N ILE A 295 -17.38 -3.85 -14.28
CA ILE A 295 -16.55 -3.72 -13.10
C ILE A 295 -15.62 -2.52 -13.28
N ASP A 296 -15.86 -1.49 -12.47
CA ASP A 296 -14.94 -0.37 -12.37
C ASP A 296 -13.63 -0.85 -11.70
N PRO A 297 -12.45 -0.48 -12.21
CA PRO A 297 -11.19 -0.97 -11.67
C PRO A 297 -10.90 -0.49 -10.25
N PHE A 298 -11.33 0.72 -9.87
CA PHE A 298 -11.24 1.22 -8.49
C PHE A 298 -12.22 0.48 -7.59
N TRP A 299 -13.41 0.13 -8.08
CA TRP A 299 -14.33 -0.77 -7.35
C TRP A 299 -13.65 -2.10 -7.05
N LEU A 300 -12.97 -2.72 -8.01
CA LEU A 300 -12.28 -3.99 -7.77
C LEU A 300 -11.11 -3.83 -6.78
N ALA A 301 -10.39 -2.70 -6.82
CA ALA A 301 -9.38 -2.38 -5.83
C ALA A 301 -9.97 -2.30 -4.41
N GLY A 302 -11.10 -1.58 -4.23
CA GLY A 302 -11.80 -1.51 -2.95
C GLY A 302 -12.33 -2.86 -2.47
N PHE A 303 -12.95 -3.62 -3.38
CA PHE A 303 -13.46 -4.95 -3.07
C PHE A 303 -12.34 -5.92 -2.69
N THR A 304 -11.17 -5.77 -3.31
CA THR A 304 -9.97 -6.55 -2.96
C THR A 304 -9.38 -6.13 -1.63
N ASP A 305 -9.37 -4.84 -1.31
CA ASP A 305 -8.91 -4.39 0.00
C ASP A 305 -9.79 -4.93 1.13
N ALA A 306 -11.09 -5.10 0.87
CA ALA A 306 -12.03 -5.78 1.74
C ALA A 306 -11.80 -7.31 1.78
N GLU A 307 -12.06 -8.02 0.68
CA GLU A 307 -12.23 -9.49 0.66
C GLU A 307 -11.04 -10.25 0.05
N GLY A 308 -10.06 -9.54 -0.51
CA GLY A 308 -8.93 -10.15 -1.21
C GLY A 308 -7.85 -10.73 -0.31
N CYS A 309 -7.01 -11.61 -0.87
CA CYS A 309 -5.87 -12.21 -0.19
C CYS A 309 -4.71 -12.41 -1.17
N PHE A 310 -3.51 -11.97 -0.77
CA PHE A 310 -2.25 -12.21 -1.46
C PHE A 310 -1.46 -13.26 -0.69
N SER A 311 -1.39 -14.47 -1.24
CA SER A 311 -0.86 -15.64 -0.54
C SER A 311 0.51 -16.05 -1.07
N VAL A 312 1.46 -16.23 -0.16
CA VAL A 312 2.79 -16.81 -0.41
C VAL A 312 2.92 -18.08 0.41
N VAL A 313 2.82 -19.24 -0.25
CA VAL A 313 2.93 -20.55 0.38
C VAL A 313 4.28 -21.17 0.05
N ILE A 314 4.94 -21.74 1.06
CA ILE A 314 6.15 -22.54 0.88
C ILE A 314 5.80 -23.96 1.29
N PHE A 315 6.00 -24.91 0.39
CA PHE A 315 5.62 -26.31 0.58
C PHE A 315 6.78 -27.24 0.24
N LYS A 316 6.78 -28.43 0.84
CA LYS A 316 7.80 -29.45 0.56
C LYS A 316 7.62 -29.98 -0.86
N SER A 317 8.72 -30.03 -1.61
CA SER A 317 8.75 -30.54 -2.98
C SER A 317 9.97 -31.41 -3.19
N LYS A 318 9.76 -32.70 -3.43
CA LYS A 318 10.84 -33.68 -3.65
C LYS A 318 11.63 -33.42 -4.93
N THR A 319 11.02 -32.75 -5.90
CA THR A 319 11.63 -32.45 -7.21
C THR A 319 12.42 -31.14 -7.19
N SER A 320 12.31 -30.33 -6.14
CA SER A 320 13.04 -29.07 -6.01
C SER A 320 14.41 -29.29 -5.39
N LYS A 321 15.44 -28.59 -5.89
CA LYS A 321 16.84 -28.72 -5.45
C LYS A 321 17.03 -28.62 -3.92
N PHE A 322 16.24 -27.76 -3.26
CA PHE A 322 16.31 -27.54 -1.81
C PHE A 322 15.16 -28.20 -1.03
N GLY A 323 14.42 -29.11 -1.65
CA GLY A 323 13.32 -29.84 -1.00
C GLY A 323 12.05 -29.01 -0.74
N GLU A 324 12.01 -27.76 -1.17
CA GLU A 324 10.90 -26.83 -0.99
C GLU A 324 10.62 -26.05 -2.28
N ALA A 325 9.36 -25.65 -2.47
CA ALA A 325 8.91 -24.81 -3.57
C ALA A 325 7.99 -23.69 -3.06
N VAL A 326 7.84 -22.64 -3.88
CA VAL A 326 7.01 -21.47 -3.58
C VAL A 326 5.79 -21.47 -4.48
N LYS A 327 4.60 -21.30 -3.90
CA LYS A 327 3.33 -21.10 -4.60
C LYS A 327 2.77 -19.73 -4.26
N LEU A 328 2.45 -18.96 -5.29
CA LEU A 328 1.75 -17.69 -5.17
C LEU A 328 0.29 -17.88 -5.54
N SER A 329 -0.60 -17.20 -4.81
CA SER A 329 -2.01 -17.13 -5.18
C SER A 329 -2.57 -15.74 -4.87
N PHE A 330 -3.30 -15.16 -5.82
CA PHE A 330 -4.28 -14.11 -5.56
C PHE A 330 -5.66 -14.76 -5.38
N ILE A 331 -6.39 -14.38 -4.35
CA ILE A 331 -7.67 -15.00 -3.97
C ILE A 331 -8.67 -13.91 -3.62
N LEU A 332 -9.90 -14.00 -4.14
CA LEU A 332 -11.07 -13.25 -3.70
C LEU A 332 -12.14 -14.25 -3.28
N THR A 333 -12.55 -14.22 -2.02
CA THR A 333 -13.54 -15.14 -1.46
C THR A 333 -14.86 -14.41 -1.25
N GLN A 334 -15.98 -15.06 -1.58
CA GLN A 334 -17.31 -14.51 -1.32
C GLN A 334 -18.35 -15.63 -1.13
N SER A 335 -19.52 -15.31 -0.59
CA SER A 335 -20.66 -16.23 -0.51
C SER A 335 -21.17 -16.65 -1.91
N LEU A 336 -21.68 -17.88 -2.04
CA LEU A 336 -22.29 -18.39 -3.28
C LEU A 336 -23.44 -17.53 -3.82
N ARG A 337 -24.10 -16.73 -2.98
CA ARG A 337 -25.16 -15.81 -3.41
C ARG A 337 -24.68 -14.79 -4.47
N ASP A 338 -23.37 -14.54 -4.51
CA ASP A 338 -22.70 -13.62 -5.43
C ASP A 338 -21.86 -14.38 -6.48
N GLU A 339 -22.15 -15.66 -6.73
CA GLU A 339 -21.40 -16.53 -7.67
C GLU A 339 -21.22 -15.91 -9.05
N PHE A 340 -22.26 -15.27 -9.59
CA PHE A 340 -22.18 -14.62 -10.90
C PHE A 340 -21.11 -13.53 -10.95
N LEU A 341 -21.04 -12.70 -9.90
CA LEU A 341 -20.04 -11.63 -9.80
C LEU A 341 -18.62 -12.23 -9.74
N ILE A 342 -18.43 -13.27 -8.93
CA ILE A 342 -17.12 -13.91 -8.77
C ILE A 342 -16.67 -14.60 -10.08
N LYS A 343 -17.58 -15.26 -10.81
CA LYS A 343 -17.28 -15.82 -12.13
C LYS A 343 -16.94 -14.74 -13.17
N SER A 344 -17.59 -13.58 -13.10
CA SER A 344 -17.33 -12.48 -14.05
C SER A 344 -15.90 -11.91 -13.95
N LEU A 345 -15.21 -12.12 -12.81
CA LEU A 345 -13.82 -11.69 -12.64
C LEU A 345 -12.84 -12.42 -13.56
N ILE A 346 -13.16 -13.64 -14.00
CA ILE A 346 -12.35 -14.38 -14.98
C ILE A 346 -12.34 -13.63 -16.32
N GLU A 347 -13.52 -13.22 -16.79
CA GLU A 347 -13.67 -12.45 -18.03
C GLU A 347 -13.03 -11.06 -17.89
N TYR A 348 -13.24 -10.39 -16.74
CA TYR A 348 -12.73 -9.04 -16.49
C TYR A 348 -11.21 -8.95 -16.42
N LEU A 349 -10.56 -9.85 -15.67
CA LEU A 349 -9.09 -9.86 -15.54
C LEU A 349 -8.42 -10.67 -16.66
N GLY A 350 -9.18 -11.43 -17.45
CA GLY A 350 -8.66 -12.30 -18.51
C GLY A 350 -7.81 -13.47 -17.97
N CYS A 351 -7.93 -13.81 -16.69
CA CYS A 351 -7.18 -14.90 -16.05
C CYS A 351 -7.90 -15.45 -14.81
N GLY A 352 -7.35 -16.53 -14.25
CA GLY A 352 -7.87 -17.16 -13.03
C GLY A 352 -8.98 -18.18 -13.28
N PHE A 353 -9.47 -18.73 -12.17
CA PHE A 353 -10.54 -19.74 -12.16
C PHE A 353 -11.36 -19.61 -10.88
N THR A 354 -12.56 -20.21 -10.87
CA THR A 354 -13.39 -20.29 -9.66
C THR A 354 -13.23 -21.63 -8.95
N SER A 355 -13.26 -21.62 -7.62
CA SER A 355 -13.26 -22.81 -6.77
C SER A 355 -14.42 -22.71 -5.78
N LEU A 356 -15.23 -23.76 -5.69
CA LEU A 356 -16.28 -23.85 -4.67
C LEU A 356 -15.71 -24.41 -3.36
N ASP A 357 -16.32 -24.03 -2.26
CA ASP A 357 -16.07 -24.58 -0.92
C ASP A 357 -17.39 -25.11 -0.35
N ASP A 358 -17.35 -26.29 0.25
CA ASP A 358 -18.53 -27.00 0.76
C ASP A 358 -19.30 -26.22 1.85
N ARG A 359 -18.67 -25.21 2.46
CA ARG A 359 -19.31 -24.31 3.44
C ARG A 359 -20.17 -23.22 2.81
N GLY A 360 -20.33 -23.22 1.48
CA GLY A 360 -21.21 -22.28 0.78
C GLY A 360 -20.53 -21.00 0.33
N THR A 361 -19.22 -21.04 0.07
CA THR A 361 -18.44 -19.93 -0.50
C THR A 361 -17.84 -20.29 -1.85
N ILE A 362 -17.48 -19.28 -2.61
CA ILE A 362 -16.78 -19.37 -3.89
C ILE A 362 -15.57 -18.45 -3.87
N ASP A 363 -14.47 -18.97 -4.39
CA ASP A 363 -13.23 -18.23 -4.55
C ASP A 363 -12.97 -17.97 -6.03
N PHE A 364 -12.63 -16.73 -6.39
CA PHE A 364 -11.85 -16.44 -7.59
C PHE A 364 -10.37 -16.55 -7.24
N LYS A 365 -9.61 -17.37 -7.99
CA LYS A 365 -8.19 -17.66 -7.72
C LYS A 365 -7.35 -17.48 -8.98
N VAL A 366 -6.21 -16.80 -8.82
CA VAL A 366 -5.12 -16.77 -9.82
C VAL A 366 -3.88 -17.35 -9.17
N SER A 367 -3.37 -18.46 -9.71
CA SER A 367 -2.23 -19.19 -9.13
C SER A 367 -1.09 -19.46 -10.11
N ASP A 368 -1.31 -19.22 -11.40
CA ASP A 368 -0.24 -19.31 -12.39
C ASP A 368 0.65 -18.06 -12.30
N PHE A 369 1.96 -18.26 -12.40
CA PHE A 369 2.93 -17.19 -12.17
C PHE A 369 2.85 -16.09 -13.23
N SER A 370 2.59 -16.45 -14.49
CA SER A 370 2.52 -15.50 -15.60
C SER A 370 1.38 -14.50 -15.41
N SER A 371 0.16 -14.94 -15.13
CA SER A 371 -0.97 -14.04 -14.90
C SER A 371 -0.78 -13.19 -13.64
N ILE A 372 -0.19 -13.77 -12.58
CA ILE A 372 0.15 -12.98 -11.39
C ILE A 372 1.10 -11.83 -11.75
N ARG A 373 2.19 -12.14 -12.46
CA ARG A 373 3.23 -11.17 -12.84
C ARG A 373 2.74 -10.11 -13.83
N ASP A 374 2.00 -10.54 -14.85
CA ASP A 374 1.71 -9.71 -16.03
C ASP A 374 0.33 -9.04 -15.96
N ILE A 375 -0.57 -9.51 -15.10
CA ILE A 375 -1.94 -8.98 -14.96
C ILE A 375 -2.16 -8.45 -13.54
N ILE A 376 -2.02 -9.30 -12.52
CA ILE A 376 -2.39 -8.94 -11.13
C ILE A 376 -1.47 -7.85 -10.56
N ILE A 377 -0.15 -8.00 -10.70
CA ILE A 377 0.79 -6.99 -10.21
C ILE A 377 0.56 -5.63 -10.91
N PRO A 378 0.54 -5.52 -12.25
CA PRO A 378 0.28 -4.25 -12.92
C PRO A 378 -1.08 -3.64 -12.57
N PHE A 379 -2.13 -4.47 -12.41
CA PHE A 379 -3.46 -4.00 -12.05
C PHE A 379 -3.44 -3.24 -10.71
N TYR A 380 -2.92 -3.84 -9.64
CA TYR A 380 -2.92 -3.22 -8.31
C TYR A 380 -1.78 -2.20 -8.11
N VAL A 381 -0.79 -2.14 -9.00
CA VAL A 381 0.11 -0.99 -9.12
C VAL A 381 -0.65 0.23 -9.68
N LYS A 382 -1.51 0.03 -10.69
CA LYS A 382 -2.30 1.10 -11.30
C LYS A 382 -3.49 1.53 -10.44
N TYR A 383 -4.20 0.58 -9.86
CA TYR A 383 -5.38 0.77 -9.03
C TYR A 383 -5.05 0.29 -7.60
N SER A 384 -4.44 1.18 -6.83
CA SER A 384 -3.83 0.84 -5.56
C SER A 384 -4.83 0.52 -4.45
N LEU A 385 -4.40 -0.36 -3.54
CA LEU A 385 -5.07 -0.62 -2.26
C LEU A 385 -4.70 0.48 -1.25
N HIS A 386 -5.58 0.76 -0.30
CA HIS A 386 -5.42 1.83 0.70
C HIS A 386 -5.38 1.35 2.17
N GLY A 387 -5.85 0.15 2.47
CA GLY A 387 -5.79 -0.50 3.78
C GLY A 387 -4.45 -1.17 4.05
N ASN A 388 -4.32 -1.88 5.18
CA ASN A 388 -3.10 -2.62 5.52
C ASN A 388 -2.76 -3.72 4.51
N LYS A 389 -3.75 -4.22 3.77
CA LYS A 389 -3.54 -5.22 2.72
C LYS A 389 -2.64 -4.70 1.60
N SER A 390 -2.54 -3.39 1.42
CA SER A 390 -1.54 -2.75 0.53
C SER A 390 -0.11 -3.13 0.90
N LEU A 391 0.19 -3.31 2.19
CA LEU A 391 1.50 -3.74 2.67
C LEU A 391 1.75 -5.21 2.32
N ASP A 392 0.72 -6.06 2.42
CA ASP A 392 0.78 -7.46 2.03
C ASP A 392 0.95 -7.61 0.51
N PHE A 393 0.27 -6.79 -0.28
CA PHE A 393 0.47 -6.68 -1.72
C PHE A 393 1.89 -6.23 -2.08
N SER A 394 2.45 -5.26 -1.35
CA SER A 394 3.83 -4.81 -1.56
C SER A 394 4.84 -5.95 -1.31
N ASP A 395 4.66 -6.69 -0.22
CA ASP A 395 5.51 -7.84 0.10
C ASP A 395 5.33 -8.99 -0.90
N PHE A 396 4.10 -9.26 -1.33
CA PHE A 396 3.78 -10.21 -2.40
C PHE A 396 4.46 -9.84 -3.72
N SER A 397 4.43 -8.56 -4.11
CA SER A 397 5.09 -8.03 -5.32
C SER A 397 6.61 -8.22 -5.30
N LYS A 398 7.24 -8.09 -4.13
CA LYS A 398 8.68 -8.40 -3.96
C LYS A 398 8.94 -9.88 -4.22
N VAL A 399 8.10 -10.78 -3.71
CA VAL A 399 8.24 -12.23 -3.97
C VAL A 399 8.06 -12.54 -5.46
N VAL A 400 7.09 -11.92 -6.13
CA VAL A 400 6.92 -12.05 -7.60
C VAL A 400 8.20 -11.63 -8.34
N THR A 401 8.83 -10.53 -7.93
CA THR A 401 10.08 -10.04 -8.51
C THR A 401 11.24 -11.03 -8.28
N LEU A 402 11.38 -11.58 -7.08
CA LEU A 402 12.37 -12.61 -6.76
C LEU A 402 12.15 -13.88 -7.61
N MET A 403 10.89 -14.27 -7.80
CA MET A 403 10.53 -15.43 -8.61
C MET A 403 10.80 -15.19 -10.10
N GLY A 404 10.50 -14.00 -10.62
CA GLY A 404 10.77 -13.61 -12.01
C GLY A 404 12.26 -13.64 -12.35
N ASN A 405 13.10 -13.27 -11.38
CA ASN A 405 14.56 -13.36 -11.49
C ASN A 405 15.12 -14.76 -11.17
N LYS A 406 14.27 -15.78 -11.03
CA LYS A 406 14.63 -17.16 -10.67
C LYS A 406 15.38 -17.31 -9.33
N LYS A 407 15.41 -16.28 -8.47
CA LYS A 407 16.11 -16.31 -7.17
C LYS A 407 15.52 -17.31 -6.19
N HIS A 408 14.23 -17.63 -6.32
CA HIS A 408 13.57 -18.68 -5.54
C HIS A 408 14.19 -20.08 -5.74
N LEU A 409 15.01 -20.28 -6.78
CA LEU A 409 15.79 -21.50 -7.04
C LEU A 409 17.18 -21.48 -6.40
N THR A 410 17.48 -20.48 -5.56
CA THR A 410 18.72 -20.35 -4.77
C THR A 410 18.39 -20.45 -3.28
N LYS A 411 19.36 -20.84 -2.44
CA LYS A 411 19.13 -20.99 -1.00
C LYS A 411 18.87 -19.61 -0.37
N GLU A 412 19.64 -18.62 -0.76
CA GLU A 412 19.57 -17.24 -0.29
C GLU A 412 18.22 -16.62 -0.65
N GLY A 413 17.77 -16.78 -1.90
CA GLY A 413 16.49 -16.24 -2.35
C GLY A 413 15.29 -16.95 -1.71
N LEU A 414 15.36 -18.26 -1.48
CA LEU A 414 14.31 -18.98 -0.76
C LEU A 414 14.22 -18.52 0.71
N ASP A 415 15.36 -18.31 1.37
CA ASP A 415 15.39 -17.81 2.75
C ASP A 415 14.92 -16.33 2.83
N GLU A 416 15.16 -15.53 1.80
CA GLU A 416 14.58 -14.18 1.66
C GLU A 416 13.04 -14.24 1.54
N ILE A 417 12.51 -15.12 0.69
CA ILE A 417 11.05 -15.30 0.55
C ILE A 417 10.42 -15.76 1.88
N LYS A 418 11.08 -16.65 2.63
CA LYS A 418 10.63 -17.05 3.98
C LYS A 418 10.55 -15.86 4.93
N LYS A 419 11.55 -14.97 4.91
CA LYS A 419 11.57 -13.75 5.75
C LYS A 419 10.42 -12.80 5.39
N ILE A 420 10.12 -12.65 4.10
CA ILE A 420 9.01 -11.82 3.63
C ILE A 420 7.67 -12.43 4.07
N ARG A 421 7.46 -13.73 3.78
CA ARG A 421 6.24 -14.47 4.16
C ARG A 421 5.94 -14.38 5.66
N ASN A 422 6.98 -14.45 6.50
CA ASN A 422 6.85 -14.40 7.95
C ASN A 422 6.57 -12.98 8.50
N LYS A 423 6.36 -11.98 7.64
CA LYS A 423 6.03 -10.59 8.01
C LYS A 423 4.76 -10.05 7.33
N MET A 424 4.09 -10.87 6.51
CA MET A 424 2.86 -10.50 5.80
C MET A 424 1.64 -11.23 6.38
N ASN A 425 0.45 -10.74 6.02
CA ASN A 425 -0.85 -11.28 6.41
C ASN A 425 -0.95 -11.43 7.95
N THR A 426 -1.27 -12.63 8.43
CA THR A 426 -1.44 -12.94 9.86
C THR A 426 -0.16 -12.78 10.69
N ASN A 427 1.01 -12.71 10.05
CA ASN A 427 2.30 -12.54 10.73
C ASN A 427 2.75 -11.08 10.83
N ARG A 428 1.98 -10.13 10.30
CA ARG A 428 2.31 -8.71 10.37
C ARG A 428 2.14 -8.24 11.81
N LYS A 429 3.25 -7.82 12.44
CA LYS A 429 3.21 -7.18 13.76
C LYS A 429 2.55 -5.81 13.64
N GLN A 430 1.66 -5.54 14.60
CA GLN A 430 0.90 -4.29 14.69
C GLN A 430 1.75 -3.15 15.23
#